data_AF-A0AAW2L763-F1
#
_entry.id   AF-A0AAW2L763-F1
#
_cell.length_a   1.000
_cell.length_b   1.000
_cell.length_c   1.000
_cell.angle_alpha   90.00
_cell.angle_beta   90.00
_cell.angle_gamma   90.00
#
_symmetry.space_group_name_H-M   'P 1'
#
loop_
_entity.id
_entity.type
_entity.pdbx_description
1 polymer ?
#
loop_
_entity_poly.entity_id
_entity_poly.type
_entity_poly.pdbx_seq_one_letter_code
_entity_poly.pdbx_strand_id
1 'polypeptide(L)'
;MSIEEFVPRGKKVKDDNPLSLPAYKAKLTVAETDLLAKYFASTGEIAWRPSLIAFPHFQAFPSPVNKVVHSSRTGMLIDMMQYLQGLTSSEDSKILLGRMKIFQILA
;
A
#
# COMPACT_ATOMS: atom_id res chain seq x y z
N MET A 1 6.98 -0.20 22.35
CA MET A 1 6.21 -0.97 21.35
C MET A 1 6.74 -0.59 19.98
N SER A 2 7.38 -1.52 19.28
CA SER A 2 8.05 -1.31 17.98
C SER A 2 7.22 -1.93 16.87
N ILE A 3 7.20 -1.31 15.70
CA ILE A 3 6.43 -1.77 14.52
C ILE A 3 6.81 -3.19 14.06
N GLU A 4 7.95 -3.69 14.53
CA GLU A 4 8.48 -5.04 14.29
C GLU A 4 7.61 -6.15 14.89
N GLU A 5 6.78 -5.86 15.90
CA GLU A 5 5.87 -6.82 16.53
C GLU A 5 4.65 -7.14 15.65
N PHE A 6 4.34 -6.28 14.67
CA PHE A 6 3.11 -6.37 13.86
C PHE A 6 3.35 -6.75 12.40
N VAL A 7 4.61 -6.92 11.99
CA VAL A 7 4.97 -7.40 10.66
C VAL A 7 5.48 -8.82 10.84
N PRO A 8 4.76 -9.87 10.37
CA PRO A 8 5.29 -11.22 10.37
C PRO A 8 6.56 -11.19 9.53
N ARG A 9 7.72 -11.22 10.20
CA ARG A 9 9.00 -11.44 9.53
C ARG A 9 8.94 -12.87 9.01
N GLY A 10 8.41 -13.03 7.79
CA GLY A 10 8.56 -14.25 7.02
C GLY A 10 10.03 -14.64 7.09
N LYS A 11 10.30 -15.92 7.39
CA LYS A 11 11.65 -16.43 7.63
C LYS A 11 12.58 -15.82 6.58
N LYS A 12 13.52 -14.98 7.02
CA LYS A 12 14.67 -14.60 6.21
C LYS A 12 15.43 -15.91 5.97
N VAL A 13 15.06 -16.62 4.91
CA VAL A 13 15.98 -17.54 4.26
C VAL A 13 17.21 -16.68 4.02
N LYS A 14 18.35 -17.10 4.59
CA LYS A 14 19.66 -16.62 4.15
C LYS A 14 19.81 -17.11 2.71
N ASP A 15 19.15 -16.43 1.81
CA ASP A 15 19.37 -16.59 0.39
C ASP A 15 20.52 -15.62 0.11
N ASP A 16 21.74 -16.15 0.12
CA ASP A 16 22.88 -15.63 -0.67
C ASP A 16 22.58 -15.78 -2.18
N ASN A 17 21.30 -15.68 -2.54
CA ASN A 17 20.81 -15.78 -3.89
C ASN A 17 20.66 -14.34 -4.36
N PRO A 18 21.45 -13.90 -5.35
CA PRO A 18 21.28 -12.58 -5.93
C PRO A 18 19.83 -12.47 -6.36
N LEU A 19 19.11 -11.49 -5.79
CA LEU A 19 17.72 -11.14 -6.09
C LEU A 19 17.39 -11.57 -7.51
N SER A 20 16.72 -12.71 -7.67
CA SER A 20 16.45 -13.29 -8.98
C SER A 20 15.77 -12.21 -9.79
N LEU A 21 16.50 -11.62 -10.73
CA LEU A 21 16.02 -10.54 -11.56
C LEU A 21 14.68 -11.02 -12.12
N PRO A 22 13.58 -10.25 -11.94
CA PRO A 22 12.29 -10.66 -12.44
C PRO A 22 12.42 -11.12 -13.89
N ALA A 23 11.80 -12.24 -14.26
CA ALA A 23 12.02 -12.90 -15.57
C ALA A 23 11.85 -11.98 -16.80
N TYR A 24 11.18 -10.84 -16.66
CA TYR A 24 11.09 -9.81 -17.70
C TYR A 24 12.42 -9.09 -17.97
N LYS A 25 13.31 -8.96 -16.98
CA LYS A 25 14.62 -8.31 -17.11
C LYS A 25 15.53 -9.00 -18.11
N ALA A 26 15.40 -10.32 -18.26
CA ALA A 26 16.13 -11.10 -19.27
C ALA A 26 15.54 -10.97 -20.69
N LYS A 27 14.39 -10.31 -20.85
CA LYS A 27 13.67 -10.15 -22.11
C LYS A 27 13.63 -8.71 -22.63
N LEU A 28 14.27 -7.76 -21.92
CA LEU A 28 14.28 -6.37 -22.32
C LEU A 28 15.25 -6.17 -23.48
N THR A 29 14.75 -5.54 -24.54
CA THR A 29 15.58 -5.02 -25.62
C THR A 29 16.44 -3.86 -25.11
N VAL A 30 17.50 -3.53 -25.85
CA VAL A 30 18.39 -2.39 -25.52
C VAL A 30 17.58 -1.09 -25.42
N ALA A 31 16.64 -0.88 -26.34
CA ALA A 31 15.78 0.31 -26.35
C ALA A 31 14.86 0.39 -25.10
N GLU A 32 14.27 -0.73 -24.67
CA GLU A 32 13.45 -0.78 -23.45
C GLU A 32 14.29 -0.58 -22.19
N THR A 33 15.51 -1.11 -22.20
CA THR A 33 16.47 -0.95 -21.10
C THR A 33 16.89 0.51 -20.96
N ASP A 34 17.17 1.19 -22.08
CA ASP A 34 17.49 2.62 -22.13
C ASP A 34 16.31 3.49 -21.68
N LEU A 35 15.08 3.10 -22.01
CA LEU A 35 13.88 3.77 -21.52
C LEU A 35 13.73 3.61 -20.00
N LEU A 36 13.91 2.42 -19.47
CA LEU A 36 13.85 2.17 -18.03
C LEU A 36 14.98 2.88 -17.28
N ALA A 37 16.18 2.95 -17.85
CA ALA A 37 17.30 3.67 -17.27
C ALA A 37 17.00 5.16 -17.03
N LYS A 38 16.12 5.77 -17.83
CA LYS A 38 15.66 7.17 -17.62
C LYS A 38 14.77 7.32 -16.39
N TYR A 39 13.94 6.32 -16.07
CA TYR A 39 13.06 6.35 -14.89
C TYR A 39 13.79 6.00 -13.59
N PHE A 40 14.86 5.19 -13.69
CA PHE A 40 15.72 4.81 -12.57
C PHE A 40 17.03 5.60 -12.55
N ALA A 41 17.06 6.79 -13.16
CA ALA A 41 18.25 7.62 -13.28
C ALA A 41 18.87 7.88 -11.91
N SER A 42 20.06 7.30 -11.73
CA SER A 42 21.05 7.48 -10.67
C SER A 42 20.51 7.56 -9.23
N THR A 43 20.78 6.50 -8.47
CA THR A 43 20.73 6.35 -7.00
C THR A 43 21.56 7.40 -6.22
N GLY A 44 21.85 8.57 -6.80
CA GLY A 44 22.63 9.65 -6.21
C GLY A 44 21.81 10.80 -5.63
N GLU A 45 20.83 11.35 -6.35
CA GLU A 45 20.23 12.65 -5.94
C GLU A 45 18.73 12.86 -6.25
N ILE A 46 18.01 11.87 -6.81
CA ILE A 46 16.55 11.97 -6.93
C ILE A 46 15.92 11.22 -5.77
N ALA A 47 15.75 11.92 -4.65
CA ALA A 47 14.93 11.50 -3.52
C ALA A 47 13.44 11.56 -3.90
N TRP A 48 13.01 10.86 -4.95
CA TRP A 48 11.61 10.72 -5.27
C TRP A 48 10.95 9.89 -4.16
N ARG A 49 10.43 10.59 -3.15
CA ARG A 49 9.66 9.99 -2.07
C ARG A 49 8.20 10.12 -2.44
N PRO A 50 7.56 9.07 -2.97
CA PRO A 50 6.13 9.13 -3.26
C PRO A 50 5.38 9.49 -1.98
N SER A 51 4.54 10.51 -2.06
CA SER A 51 3.74 10.94 -0.92
C SER A 51 2.52 10.05 -0.81
N LEU A 52 2.42 9.33 0.31
CA LEU A 52 1.23 8.58 0.68
C LEU A 52 0.10 9.48 1.21
N ILE A 53 0.30 10.80 1.30
CA ILE A 53 -0.69 11.74 1.85
C ILE A 53 -1.00 12.91 0.91
N ALA A 54 -0.42 12.93 -0.29
CA ALA A 54 -0.61 14.05 -1.23
C ALA A 54 -2.06 14.17 -1.73
N PHE A 55 -2.85 13.10 -1.61
CA PHE A 55 -4.18 13.00 -2.20
C PHE A 55 -5.22 12.49 -1.18
N PRO A 56 -5.48 13.23 -0.09
CA PRO A 56 -6.34 12.78 1.00
C PRO A 56 -7.79 12.53 0.54
N HIS A 57 -8.31 13.32 -0.41
CA HIS A 57 -9.65 13.11 -0.96
C HIS A 57 -9.79 11.76 -1.67
N PHE A 58 -8.76 11.33 -2.40
CA PHE A 58 -8.76 10.05 -3.10
C PHE A 58 -8.66 8.85 -2.16
N GLN A 59 -8.32 9.07 -0.88
CA GLN A 59 -8.28 8.02 0.13
C GLN A 59 -9.62 7.78 0.81
N ALA A 60 -10.59 8.69 0.64
CA ALA A 60 -11.96 8.51 1.13
C ALA A 60 -12.81 7.67 0.16
N PHE A 61 -12.25 7.18 -0.94
CA PHE A 61 -12.96 6.37 -1.92
C PHE A 61 -12.17 5.12 -2.27
N PRO A 62 -12.84 3.98 -2.49
CA PRO A 62 -12.17 2.77 -2.95
C PRO A 62 -11.60 3.01 -4.35
N SER A 63 -10.31 2.77 -4.53
CA SER A 63 -9.70 2.79 -5.85
C SER A 63 -10.07 1.52 -6.65
N PRO A 64 -10.12 1.59 -7.99
CA PRO A 64 -10.32 0.41 -8.81
C PRO A 64 -9.23 -0.64 -8.57
N VAL A 65 -9.64 -1.91 -8.45
CA VAL A 65 -8.74 -3.06 -8.28
C VAL A 65 -8.72 -3.92 -9.54
N ASN A 66 -7.58 -4.53 -9.85
CA ASN A 66 -7.46 -5.46 -10.99
C ASN A 66 -7.70 -6.90 -10.52
N LYS A 67 -6.70 -7.53 -9.90
CA LYS A 67 -6.77 -8.92 -9.42
C LYS A 67 -6.75 -9.07 -7.90
N VAL A 68 -6.25 -8.05 -7.19
CA VAL A 68 -6.08 -8.07 -5.73
C VAL A 68 -7.12 -7.15 -5.11
N VAL A 69 -8.04 -7.74 -4.35
CA VAL A 69 -9.08 -6.99 -3.65
C VAL A 69 -8.51 -6.19 -2.47
N HIS A 70 -9.24 -5.15 -2.06
CA HIS A 70 -8.88 -4.36 -0.88
C HIS A 70 -8.87 -5.23 0.38
N SER A 71 -7.87 -5.02 1.23
CA SER A 71 -7.82 -5.66 2.55
C SER A 71 -8.86 -5.05 3.49
N SER A 72 -9.20 -5.75 4.57
CA SER A 72 -10.05 -5.19 5.64
C SER A 72 -9.49 -3.88 6.21
N ARG A 73 -8.15 -3.79 6.34
CA ARG A 73 -7.46 -2.58 6.80
C ARG A 73 -7.63 -1.42 5.82
N THR A 74 -7.60 -1.69 4.52
CA THR A 74 -7.86 -0.66 3.49
C THR A 74 -9.28 -0.14 3.58
N GLY A 75 -10.26 -1.02 3.83
CA GLY A 75 -11.65 -0.61 4.11
C GLY A 75 -11.75 0.33 5.31
N MET A 76 -11.13 -0.04 6.44
CA MET A 76 -11.11 0.82 7.64
C MET A 76 -10.46 2.18 7.38
N LEU A 77 -9.38 2.22 6.59
CA LEU A 77 -8.75 3.49 6.22
C LEU A 77 -9.72 4.39 5.43
N ILE A 78 -10.41 3.83 4.44
CA ILE A 78 -11.39 4.56 3.64
C ILE A 78 -12.51 5.10 4.52
N ASP A 79 -13.07 4.26 5.38
CA ASP A 79 -14.12 4.60 6.33
C ASP A 79 -13.72 5.78 7.24
N MET A 80 -12.50 5.73 7.80
CA MET A 80 -11.97 6.82 8.61
C MET A 80 -11.76 8.10 7.79
N MET A 81 -11.26 7.99 6.57
CA MET A 81 -11.04 9.16 5.70
C MET A 81 -12.36 9.81 5.28
N GLN A 82 -13.43 9.03 5.09
CA GLN A 82 -14.77 9.55 4.85
C GLN A 82 -15.32 10.29 6.08
N TYR A 83 -15.14 9.71 7.28
CA TYR A 83 -15.57 10.34 8.52
C TYR A 83 -14.86 11.68 8.75
N LEU A 84 -13.54 11.73 8.58
CA LEU A 84 -12.74 12.95 8.71
C LEU A 84 -13.13 14.03 7.71
N GLN A 85 -13.61 13.64 6.52
CA GLN A 85 -14.05 14.56 5.48
C GLN A 85 -15.54 14.93 5.61
N GLY A 86 -16.25 14.44 6.63
CA GLY A 86 -17.68 14.69 6.81
C GLY A 86 -18.57 14.04 5.75
N LEU A 87 -18.05 13.03 5.05
CA LEU A 87 -18.75 12.31 3.98
C LEU A 87 -19.68 11.21 4.52
N THR A 88 -19.54 10.84 5.80
CA THR A 88 -20.40 9.84 6.45
C THR A 88 -21.64 10.50 7.04
N SER A 89 -22.82 9.92 6.80
CA SER A 89 -24.02 10.33 7.52
C SER A 89 -23.93 9.94 9.01
N SER A 90 -24.76 10.55 9.86
CA SER A 90 -24.80 10.25 11.29
C SER A 90 -25.10 8.77 11.58
N GLU A 91 -25.86 8.09 10.72
CA GLU A 91 -26.14 6.65 10.82
C GLU A 91 -24.93 5.79 10.42
N ASP A 92 -24.21 6.18 9.37
CA ASP A 92 -23.01 5.46 8.91
C ASP A 92 -21.89 5.51 9.95
N SER A 93 -21.77 6.61 10.68
CA SER A 93 -20.76 6.77 11.73
C SER A 93 -20.92 5.77 12.89
N LYS A 94 -22.18 5.41 13.24
CA LYS A 94 -22.48 4.42 14.29
C LYS A 94 -22.17 3.00 13.83
N ILE A 95 -22.41 2.70 12.55
CA ILE A 95 -22.09 1.42 11.93
C ILE A 95 -20.57 1.22 11.86
N LEU A 96 -19.81 2.25 11.47
CA LEU A 96 -18.34 2.21 11.48
C LEU A 96 -17.77 1.94 12.87
N LEU A 97 -18.27 2.65 13.89
CA LEU A 97 -17.85 2.44 15.27
C LEU A 97 -18.20 1.03 15.77
N GLY A 98 -19.34 0.47 15.35
CA GLY A 98 -19.72 -0.91 15.62
C GLY A 98 -18.78 -1.92 14.96
N ARG A 99 -18.42 -1.72 13.68
CA ARG A 99 -17.48 -2.57 12.95
C ARG A 99 -16.09 -2.55 13.56
N MET A 100 -15.59 -1.38 13.97
CA MET A 100 -14.30 -1.25 14.67
C MET A 100 -14.28 -2.01 16.01
N LYS A 101 -15.39 -2.02 16.75
CA LYS A 101 -15.50 -2.77 18.03
C LYS A 101 -15.55 -4.30 17.85
N ILE A 102 -16.22 -4.79 16.81
CA ILE A 102 -16.35 -6.24 16.56
C ILE A 102 -14.99 -6.90 16.29
N PHE A 103 -14.10 -6.24 15.54
CA PHE A 103 -12.77 -6.77 15.28
C PHE A 103 -11.82 -6.72 16.48
N GLN A 104 -12.14 -5.93 17.52
CA GLN A 104 -11.34 -5.85 18.76
C GLN A 104 -11.66 -6.98 19.76
N ILE A 105 -12.77 -7.70 19.57
CA ILE A 105 -13.18 -8.85 20.40
C ILE A 105 -12.70 -10.18 19.79
N LEU A 106 -12.30 -10.18 18.52
CA LEU A 106 -11.86 -11.37 17.76
C LEU A 106 -10.32 -11.48 17.63
N ALA A 107 -9.56 -10.71 18.40
CA ALA A 107 -8.09 -10.74 18.43
C ALA A 107 -7.56 -11.23 19.77
#